data_AF-A0A951HD87-F1
#
_entry.id   AF-A0A951HD87-F1
#
_cell.length_a   1.000
_cell.length_b   1.000
_cell.length_c   1.000
_cell.angle_alpha   90.00
_cell.angle_beta   90.00
_cell.angle_gamma   90.00
#
_symmetry.space_group_name_H-M   'P 1'
#
loop_
_entity.id
_entity.type
_entity.pdbx_description
1 polymer ?
#
loop_
_entity_poly.entity_id
_entity_poly.type
_entity_poly.pdbx_seq_one_letter_code
_entity_poly.pdbx_strand_id
1 'polypeptide(L)'
;MTLVDDGMQAVVIMACEKHAPTLLAKLQECPAGNWFVLPSVASCRIGYWPHVSEAHAGQAIAVFGFVERPELARRLEQLSSVNEDGSLCLDCVAYEWGASPSHIAQSVRDPVCGRPVPCTHALSQCYNGELFFFCGLGCRDAFHKAPEKYVSVGASGRG
;
A
#
# COMPACT_ATOMS: atom_id res chain seq x y z
N MET A 1 10.83 -30.31 6.18
CA MET A 1 11.32 -29.06 5.56
C MET A 1 10.27 -28.61 4.57
N THR A 2 9.27 -27.87 5.07
CA THR A 2 8.31 -27.18 4.20
C THR A 2 9.08 -26.06 3.50
N LEU A 3 9.06 -26.07 2.17
CA LEU A 3 9.52 -24.95 1.36
C LEU A 3 8.73 -23.73 1.82
N VAL A 4 9.39 -22.83 2.55
CA VAL A 4 8.79 -21.54 2.90
C VAL A 4 8.76 -20.78 1.59
N ASP A 5 7.57 -20.71 1.01
CA ASP A 5 7.32 -20.00 -0.25
C ASP A 5 7.71 -18.52 -0.05
N ASP A 6 8.85 -18.07 -0.61
CA ASP A 6 9.38 -16.69 -0.57
C ASP A 6 8.55 -15.72 -1.44
N GLY A 7 7.25 -15.97 -1.53
CA GLY A 7 6.31 -15.23 -2.36
C GLY A 7 5.81 -13.96 -1.70
N MET A 8 5.47 -12.97 -2.54
CA MET A 8 4.77 -11.76 -2.13
C MET A 8 3.48 -12.10 -1.39
N GLN A 9 3.24 -11.38 -0.29
CA GLN A 9 1.99 -11.41 0.44
C GLN A 9 1.26 -10.11 0.18
N ALA A 10 -0.06 -10.21 0.06
CA ALA A 10 -0.92 -9.06 0.18
C ALA A 10 -1.48 -9.04 1.61
N VAL A 11 -1.52 -7.84 2.16
CA VAL A 11 -1.99 -7.59 3.52
C VAL A 11 -3.02 -6.48 3.50
N VAL A 12 -4.08 -6.65 4.27
CA VAL A 12 -4.99 -5.54 4.59
C VAL A 12 -5.07 -5.34 6.08
N ILE A 13 -4.78 -4.12 6.50
CA ILE A 13 -4.85 -3.69 7.89
C ILE A 13 -6.08 -2.80 8.04
N MET A 14 -7.01 -3.25 8.86
CA MET A 14 -8.15 -2.45 9.30
C MET A 14 -7.77 -1.80 10.63
N ALA A 15 -7.84 -0.47 10.68
CA ALA A 15 -7.65 0.28 11.92
C ALA A 15 -8.91 1.04 12.28
N CYS A 16 -9.32 0.90 13.55
CA CYS A 16 -10.42 1.67 14.10
C CYS A 16 -10.06 3.16 14.20
N GLU A 17 -11.08 4.01 14.38
CA GLU A 17 -10.93 5.47 14.44
C GLU A 17 -9.87 5.93 15.46
N LYS A 18 -9.75 5.26 16.61
CA LYS A 18 -8.77 5.58 17.66
C LYS A 18 -7.32 5.35 17.22
N HIS A 19 -7.06 4.31 16.44
CA HIS A 19 -5.71 3.87 16.08
C HIS A 19 -5.29 4.25 14.67
N ALA A 20 -6.23 4.71 13.83
CA ALA A 20 -5.95 5.16 12.46
C ALA A 20 -4.83 6.23 12.39
N PRO A 21 -4.80 7.29 13.22
CA PRO A 21 -3.73 8.30 13.15
C PRO A 21 -2.33 7.73 13.43
N THR A 22 -2.21 6.89 14.47
CA THR A 22 -0.95 6.25 14.85
C THR A 22 -0.47 5.28 13.76
N LEU A 23 -1.38 4.50 13.18
CA LEU A 23 -1.03 3.59 12.09
C LEU A 23 -0.52 4.37 10.87
N LEU A 24 -1.17 5.48 10.50
CA LEU A 24 -0.73 6.33 9.39
C LEU A 24 0.66 6.92 9.62
N ALA A 25 0.93 7.43 10.82
CA ALA A 25 2.26 7.95 11.16
C ALA A 25 3.34 6.87 10.99
N LYS A 26 3.11 5.66 11.54
CA LYS A 26 4.03 4.52 11.38
C LYS A 26 4.23 4.10 9.92
N LEU A 27 3.18 4.16 9.09
CA LEU A 27 3.26 3.84 7.66
C LEU A 27 4.07 4.88 6.86
N GLN A 28 3.96 6.16 7.20
CA GLN A 28 4.74 7.23 6.56
C GLN A 28 6.24 7.07 6.79
N GLU A 29 6.63 6.51 7.93
CA GLU A 29 8.02 6.20 8.28
C GLU A 29 8.52 4.90 7.65
N CYS A 30 7.64 4.11 7.00
CA CYS A 30 7.98 2.83 6.41
C CYS A 30 8.47 3.00 4.95
N PRO A 31 9.76 2.76 4.65
CA PRO A 31 10.29 2.95 3.30
C PRO A 31 9.99 1.78 2.34
N ALA A 32 9.33 0.73 2.81
CA ALA A 32 9.14 -0.53 2.08
C ALA A 32 7.66 -0.86 1.89
N GLY A 33 7.32 -1.38 0.71
CA GLY A 33 5.96 -1.77 0.32
C GLY A 33 5.20 -0.67 -0.42
N ASN A 34 4.24 -1.08 -1.27
CA ASN A 34 3.27 -0.17 -1.86
C ASN A 34 2.00 -0.21 -1.00
N TRP A 35 1.68 0.89 -0.33
CA TRP A 35 0.55 1.00 0.59
C TRP A 35 -0.52 1.92 0.01
N PHE A 36 -1.77 1.47 0.03
CA PHE A 36 -2.93 2.25 -0.36
C PHE A 36 -3.83 2.43 0.86
N VAL A 37 -4.15 3.67 1.20
CA VAL A 37 -5.01 3.99 2.34
C VAL A 37 -6.37 4.43 1.82
N LEU A 38 -7.44 3.80 2.31
CA LEU A 38 -8.82 4.14 1.99
C LEU A 38 -9.64 4.27 3.28
N PRO A 39 -10.72 5.07 3.30
CA PRO A 39 -11.69 5.01 4.39
C PRO A 39 -12.26 3.59 4.52
N SER A 40 -12.41 3.06 5.73
CA SER A 40 -12.92 1.71 5.97
C SER A 40 -14.31 1.48 5.36
N VAL A 41 -15.18 2.49 5.37
CA VAL A 41 -16.50 2.40 4.74
C VAL A 41 -16.45 2.21 3.22
N ALA A 42 -15.38 2.66 2.56
CA ALA A 42 -15.18 2.45 1.14
C ALA A 42 -14.72 1.00 0.85
N SER A 43 -13.95 0.38 1.77
CA SER A 43 -13.51 -1.01 1.60
C SER A 43 -14.65 -2.03 1.74
N CYS A 44 -15.70 -1.72 2.51
CA CYS A 44 -16.89 -2.57 2.60
C CYS A 44 -17.64 -2.73 1.26
N ARG A 45 -17.46 -1.80 0.32
CA ARG A 45 -18.15 -1.83 -0.99
C ARG A 45 -17.41 -2.65 -2.04
N ILE A 46 -16.18 -3.08 -1.78
CA ILE A 46 -15.31 -3.79 -2.73
C ILE A 46 -15.11 -5.27 -2.39
N GLY A 47 -15.78 -5.78 -1.34
CA GLY A 47 -15.70 -7.20 -0.96
C GLY A 47 -16.34 -7.51 0.39
N TYR A 48 -16.32 -8.80 0.77
CA TYR A 48 -16.79 -9.26 2.08
C TYR A 48 -15.66 -9.21 3.12
N TRP A 49 -15.88 -8.50 4.21
CA TRP A 49 -14.95 -8.40 5.33
C TRP A 49 -15.62 -8.96 6.60
N PRO A 50 -15.09 -10.05 7.19
CA PRO A 50 -15.78 -10.75 8.28
C PRO A 50 -15.88 -9.95 9.59
N HIS A 51 -15.08 -8.90 9.79
CA HIS A 51 -15.04 -8.15 11.06
C HIS A 51 -15.13 -6.61 10.93
N VAL A 52 -15.87 -6.08 9.96
CA VAL A 52 -16.16 -4.64 9.93
C VAL A 52 -17.38 -4.34 10.80
N SER A 53 -17.14 -3.66 11.92
CA SER A 53 -18.14 -3.20 12.91
C SER A 53 -18.33 -1.67 12.87
N GLU A 54 -19.20 -1.13 13.75
CA GLU A 54 -19.34 0.33 13.95
C GLU A 54 -18.03 1.01 14.37
N ALA A 55 -17.09 0.28 15.00
CA ALA A 55 -15.76 0.81 15.33
C ALA A 55 -14.95 1.21 14.08
N HIS A 56 -15.39 0.78 12.90
CA HIS A 56 -14.84 1.11 11.60
C HIS A 56 -15.68 2.13 10.80
N ALA A 57 -16.67 2.77 11.44
CA ALA A 57 -17.34 3.94 10.90
C ALA A 57 -16.45 5.20 11.04
N GLY A 58 -16.89 6.30 10.45
CA GLY A 58 -16.20 7.59 10.62
C GLY A 58 -14.81 7.63 10.00
N GLN A 59 -13.80 7.93 10.81
CA GLN A 59 -12.41 8.15 10.36
C GLN A 59 -11.53 6.89 10.35
N ALA A 60 -12.13 5.71 10.56
CA ALA A 60 -11.41 4.45 10.41
C ALA A 60 -10.86 4.26 8.99
N ILE A 61 -9.73 3.55 8.88
CA ILE A 61 -9.04 3.32 7.61
C ILE A 61 -8.80 1.84 7.34
N ALA A 62 -8.78 1.51 6.06
CA ALA A 62 -8.29 0.26 5.51
C ALA A 62 -7.00 0.54 4.74
N VAL A 63 -5.92 -0.17 5.07
CA VAL A 63 -4.62 -0.07 4.43
C VAL A 63 -4.35 -1.34 3.66
N PHE A 64 -4.13 -1.22 2.35
CA PHE A 64 -3.81 -2.33 1.46
C PHE A 64 -2.32 -2.29 1.14
N GLY A 65 -1.62 -3.39 1.37
CA GLY A 65 -0.18 -3.50 1.16
C GLY A 65 0.21 -4.76 0.40
N PHE A 66 1.35 -4.68 -0.29
CA PHE A 66 2.04 -5.84 -0.86
C PHE A 66 3.46 -5.87 -0.32
N VAL A 67 3.84 -6.95 0.36
CA VAL A 67 5.11 -7.07 1.12
C VAL A 67 5.65 -8.50 1.00
N GLU A 68 6.98 -8.67 0.97
CA GLU A 68 7.61 -9.99 1.06
C GLU A 68 7.34 -10.65 2.42
N ARG A 69 7.08 -11.96 2.45
CA ARG A 69 6.67 -12.67 3.68
C ARG A 69 7.61 -12.47 4.87
N PRO A 70 8.96 -12.58 4.75
CA PRO A 70 9.84 -12.41 5.89
C PRO A 70 9.77 -11.01 6.51
N GLU A 71 9.53 -10.00 5.67
CA GLU A 71 9.39 -8.62 6.09
C GLU A 71 8.00 -8.34 6.67
N LEU A 72 6.95 -8.99 6.15
CA LEU A 72 5.57 -8.79 6.59
C LEU A 72 5.40 -9.03 8.10
N ALA A 73 5.92 -10.14 8.63
CA ALA A 73 5.77 -10.47 10.06
C ALA A 73 6.36 -9.37 10.96
N ARG A 74 7.57 -8.92 10.64
CA ARG A 74 8.26 -7.83 11.35
C ARG A 74 7.49 -6.52 11.26
N ARG A 75 6.87 -6.25 10.11
CA ARG A 75 6.07 -5.02 9.89
C ARG A 75 4.76 -5.06 10.65
N LEU A 76 4.05 -6.18 10.65
CA LEU A 76 2.81 -6.33 11.40
C LEU A 76 3.02 -6.16 12.90
N GLU A 77 4.14 -6.64 13.43
CA GLU A 77 4.51 -6.38 14.82
C GLU A 77 4.70 -4.86 15.08
N GLN A 78 5.40 -4.15 14.19
CA GLN A 78 5.57 -2.69 14.31
C GLN A 78 4.25 -1.91 14.19
N LEU A 79 3.33 -2.39 13.33
CA LEU A 79 2.03 -1.77 13.06
C LEU A 79 0.94 -2.19 14.05
N SER A 80 1.22 -3.18 14.91
CA SER A 80 0.32 -3.63 15.96
C SER A 80 -0.11 -2.46 16.84
N SER A 81 -1.41 -2.41 17.13
CA SER A 81 -2.02 -1.37 17.94
C SER A 81 -2.47 -1.96 19.27
N VAL A 82 -2.05 -1.32 20.36
CA VAL A 82 -2.41 -1.68 21.73
C VAL A 82 -3.25 -0.57 22.35
N ASN A 83 -4.15 -0.96 23.25
CA ASN A 83 -4.93 -0.02 24.05
C ASN A 83 -4.04 0.60 25.15
N GLU A 84 -4.58 1.58 25.88
CA GLU A 84 -3.86 2.28 26.96
C GLU A 84 -3.40 1.34 28.09
N ASP A 85 -4.11 0.24 28.30
CA ASP A 85 -3.78 -0.81 29.28
C ASP A 85 -2.73 -1.82 28.78
N GLY A 86 -2.22 -1.63 27.56
CA GLY A 86 -1.25 -2.52 26.91
C GLY A 86 -1.85 -3.77 26.28
N SER A 87 -3.17 -3.98 26.35
CA SER A 87 -3.84 -5.09 25.66
C SER A 87 -3.93 -4.85 24.15
N LEU A 88 -4.01 -5.92 23.35
CA LEU A 88 -4.20 -5.79 21.89
C LEU A 88 -5.59 -5.23 21.58
N CYS A 89 -5.65 -4.28 20.63
CA CYS A 89 -6.93 -3.76 20.17
C CYS A 89 -7.70 -4.82 19.38
N LEU A 90 -8.90 -5.18 19.84
CA LEU A 90 -9.73 -6.20 19.21
C LEU A 90 -10.41 -5.74 17.91
N ASP A 91 -10.54 -4.43 17.72
CA ASP A 91 -11.13 -3.86 16.50
C ASP A 91 -10.09 -3.71 15.38
N CYS A 92 -8.79 -3.61 15.71
CA CYS A 92 -7.76 -3.54 14.67
C CYS A 92 -7.35 -4.95 14.25
N VAL A 93 -7.34 -5.22 12.95
CA VAL A 93 -7.03 -6.56 12.43
C VAL A 93 -6.23 -6.47 11.14
N ALA A 94 -5.24 -7.36 11.02
CA ALA A 94 -4.53 -7.59 9.77
C ALA A 94 -4.98 -8.92 9.17
N TYR A 95 -5.26 -8.90 7.88
CA TYR A 95 -5.58 -10.07 7.08
C TYR A 95 -4.47 -10.29 6.07
N GLU A 96 -4.00 -11.52 5.95
CA GLU A 96 -2.87 -11.90 5.09
C GLU A 96 -3.30 -12.96 4.07
N TRP A 97 -2.83 -12.82 2.84
CA TRP A 97 -3.01 -13.83 1.80
C TRP A 97 -1.83 -13.88 0.84
N GLY A 98 -1.55 -15.08 0.34
CA GLY A 98 -0.59 -15.29 -0.74
C GLY A 98 -1.05 -14.54 -1.99
N ALA A 99 -0.18 -13.67 -2.52
CA ALA A 99 -0.47 -12.89 -3.69
C ALA A 99 0.41 -13.36 -4.86
N SER A 100 -0.24 -13.89 -5.88
CA SER A 100 0.42 -14.22 -7.15
C SER A 100 -0.14 -13.32 -8.24
N PRO A 101 0.69 -12.51 -8.89
CA PRO A 101 0.22 -11.66 -9.97
C PRO A 101 -0.20 -12.53 -11.17
N SER A 102 -1.45 -12.40 -11.61
CA SER A 102 -1.93 -13.16 -12.78
C SER A 102 -1.39 -12.60 -14.10
N HIS A 103 -1.16 -11.29 -14.16
CA HIS A 103 -0.55 -10.60 -15.29
C HIS A 103 0.22 -9.37 -14.78
N ILE A 104 1.49 -9.22 -15.14
CA ILE A 104 2.28 -8.01 -14.87
C ILE A 104 2.77 -7.46 -16.20
N ALA A 105 2.55 -6.16 -16.45
CA ALA A 105 3.41 -5.47 -17.40
C ALA A 105 4.86 -5.61 -16.90
N GLN A 106 5.74 -6.26 -17.66
CA GLN A 106 7.09 -6.57 -17.18
C GLN A 106 7.91 -5.33 -16.86
N SER A 107 7.61 -4.20 -17.51
CA SER A 107 8.22 -2.91 -17.22
C SER A 107 7.29 -1.75 -17.57
N VAL A 108 7.54 -0.61 -16.94
CA VAL A 108 6.90 0.69 -17.18
C VAL A 108 7.99 1.73 -17.39
N ARG A 109 7.73 2.82 -18.14
CA ARG A 109 8.72 3.88 -18.34
C ARG A 109 8.64 4.91 -17.22
N ASP A 110 9.80 5.24 -16.64
CA ASP A 110 9.94 6.35 -15.72
C ASP A 110 9.67 7.69 -16.47
N PRO A 111 8.73 8.53 -16.00
CA PRO A 111 8.36 9.77 -16.71
C PRO A 111 9.43 10.87 -16.61
N VAL A 112 10.38 10.76 -15.69
CA VAL A 112 11.46 11.74 -15.48
C VAL A 112 12.66 11.42 -16.36
N CYS A 113 13.11 10.17 -16.40
CA CYS A 113 14.31 9.77 -17.15
C CYS A 113 14.05 8.92 -18.40
N GLY A 114 12.81 8.46 -18.61
CA GLY A 114 12.40 7.64 -19.76
C GLY A 114 12.83 6.18 -19.71
N ARG A 115 13.54 5.76 -18.65
CA ARG A 115 14.11 4.41 -18.54
C ARG A 115 13.02 3.38 -18.21
N PRO A 116 13.02 2.20 -18.84
CA PRO A 116 12.14 1.12 -18.41
C PRO A 116 12.55 0.65 -17.01
N VAL A 117 11.59 0.54 -16.11
CA VAL A 117 11.75 0.00 -14.76
C VAL A 117 10.86 -1.23 -14.60
N PRO A 118 11.37 -2.34 -14.05
CA PRO A 118 10.53 -3.48 -13.70
C PRO A 118 9.46 -3.07 -12.69
N CYS A 119 8.19 -3.37 -12.98
CA CYS A 119 7.06 -3.00 -12.10
C CYS A 119 7.20 -3.58 -10.68
N THR A 120 7.92 -4.68 -10.51
CA THR A 120 8.15 -5.33 -9.21
C THR A 120 9.12 -4.57 -8.29
N HIS A 121 9.96 -3.69 -8.84
CA HIS A 121 10.97 -2.94 -8.07
C HIS A 121 10.85 -1.41 -8.22
N ALA A 122 9.87 -0.94 -8.99
CA ALA A 122 9.65 0.47 -9.19
C ALA A 122 9.10 1.14 -7.93
N LEU A 123 9.60 2.34 -7.62
CA LEU A 123 8.91 3.23 -6.69
C LEU A 123 7.66 3.77 -7.38
N SER A 124 6.59 4.02 -6.63
CA SER A 124 5.34 4.54 -7.21
C SER A 124 4.82 5.78 -6.48
N GLN A 125 4.06 6.62 -7.18
CA GLN A 125 3.36 7.78 -6.62
C GLN A 125 2.06 8.06 -7.39
N CYS A 126 0.96 8.29 -6.69
CA CYS A 126 -0.28 8.77 -7.31
C CYS A 126 -0.23 10.29 -7.50
N TYR A 127 -0.63 10.77 -8.69
CA TYR A 127 -0.83 12.17 -9.00
C TYR A 127 -2.05 12.33 -9.92
N ASN A 128 -3.00 13.22 -9.57
CA ASN A 128 -4.26 13.43 -10.31
C ASN A 128 -5.05 12.13 -10.63
N GLY A 129 -5.03 11.16 -9.71
CA GLY A 129 -5.74 9.88 -9.88
C GLY A 129 -5.03 8.88 -10.79
N GLU A 130 -3.83 9.20 -11.29
CA GLU A 130 -3.00 8.29 -12.08
C GLU A 130 -1.76 7.84 -11.28
N LEU A 131 -1.38 6.58 -11.42
CA LEU A 131 -0.24 5.98 -10.73
C LEU A 131 1.01 6.05 -11.62
N PHE A 132 2.04 6.73 -11.14
CA PHE A 132 3.33 6.87 -11.82
C PHE A 132 4.40 6.00 -11.15
N PHE A 133 5.37 5.53 -11.94
CA PHE A 133 6.43 4.62 -11.49
C PHE A 133 7.82 5.20 -11.81
N PHE A 134 8.78 4.99 -10.92
CA PHE A 134 10.11 5.60 -10.97
C PHE A 134 11.23 4.58 -10.73
N CYS A 135 12.35 4.78 -11.40
CA CYS A 135 13.53 3.92 -11.28
C CYS A 135 14.32 4.14 -9.98
N GLY A 136 14.01 5.17 -9.21
CA GLY A 136 14.67 5.47 -7.94
C GLY A 136 14.20 6.77 -7.29
N LEU A 137 14.65 7.00 -6.05
CA LEU A 137 14.20 8.12 -5.20
C LEU A 137 14.40 9.47 -5.88
N GLY A 138 15.54 9.69 -6.56
CA GLY A 138 15.83 10.95 -7.24
C GLY A 138 14.81 11.30 -8.33
N CYS A 139 14.32 10.31 -9.09
CA CYS A 139 13.29 10.55 -10.11
C CYS A 139 11.91 10.81 -9.46
N ARG A 140 11.54 10.02 -8.44
CA ARG A 140 10.31 10.25 -7.68
C ARG A 140 10.27 11.65 -7.06
N ASP A 141 11.35 12.07 -6.42
CA ASP A 141 11.42 13.37 -5.73
C ASP A 141 11.47 14.54 -6.71
N ALA A 142 12.08 14.36 -7.89
CA ALA A 142 12.03 15.34 -8.98
C ALA A 142 10.59 15.50 -9.52
N PHE A 143 9.90 14.37 -9.73
CA PHE A 143 8.49 14.37 -10.13
C PHE A 143 7.62 15.05 -9.07
N HIS A 144 7.79 14.73 -7.79
CA HIS A 144 7.04 15.33 -6.70
C HIS A 144 7.18 16.87 -6.64
N LYS A 145 8.36 17.40 -6.97
CA LYS A 145 8.63 18.86 -6.98
C LYS A 145 7.99 19.59 -8.15
N ALA A 146 7.80 18.94 -9.29
CA ALA A 146 7.28 19.57 -10.50
C ALA A 146 6.54 18.57 -11.42
N PRO A 147 5.43 17.97 -10.96
CA PRO A 147 4.78 16.86 -11.66
C PRO A 147 4.24 17.29 -13.03
N GLU A 148 3.72 18.52 -13.13
CA GLU A 148 3.20 19.11 -14.37
C GLU A 148 4.21 19.09 -15.53
N LYS A 149 5.52 19.11 -15.24
CA LYS A 149 6.58 19.04 -16.28
C LYS A 149 6.69 17.66 -16.92
N TYR A 150 6.24 16.61 -16.23
CA TYR A 150 6.41 15.22 -16.63
C TYR A 150 5.09 14.58 -17.08
N VAL A 151 3.96 15.22 -16.78
CA VAL A 151 2.61 14.71 -17.06
C VAL A 151 2.12 15.09 -18.47
N SER A 152 2.92 15.80 -19.26
CA SER A 152 2.56 16.17 -20.64
C SER A 152 2.77 15.02 -21.64
N VAL A 153 1.64 14.44 -22.08
CA VAL A 153 1.45 13.47 -23.19
C VAL A 153 1.80 12.00 -22.86
N GLY A 154 0.92 11.36 -22.10
CA GLY A 154 0.83 9.89 -22.00
C GLY A 154 -0.59 9.32 -22.21
N ALA A 155 -1.61 10.19 -22.34
CA ALA A 155 -3.00 9.79 -22.56
C ALA A 155 -3.39 9.93 -24.04
N SER A 156 -2.80 9.12 -24.90
CA SER A 156 -3.39 8.83 -26.22
C SER A 156 -3.12 7.37 -26.55
N GLY A 157 -4.17 6.56 -26.53
CA GLY A 157 -4.13 5.19 -27.05
C GLY A 157 -4.83 4.12 -26.23
N ARG A 158 -6.12 4.28 -25.92
CA ARG A 158 -7.06 3.17 -25.70
C ARG A 158 -8.41 3.52 -26.33
N GLY A 159 -8.48 3.35 -27.64
CA GLY A 159 -9.71 3.18 -28.41
C GLY A 159 -9.92 1.71 -28.72
#